data_AF-A0A1H3QS00-F1
#
_entry.id   AF-A0A1H3QS00-F1
#
_cell.length_a   1.000
_cell.length_b   1.000
_cell.length_c   1.000
_cell.angle_alpha   90.00
_cell.angle_beta   90.00
_cell.angle_gamma   90.00
#
_symmetry.space_group_name_H-M   'P 1'
#
loop_
_entity.id
_entity.type
_entity.pdbx_description
1 polymer ?
#
loop_
_entity_poly.entity_id
_entity_poly.type
_entity_poly.pdbx_seq_one_letter_code
_entity_poly.pdbx_strand_id
1 'polypeptide(L)'
;MNESERRLKELEDAKEKYVLEPESELELLKEEVAQLREMVEFLSFSKVTNEKYAFWDWCVQHNIFGDTRTRLGIVKSVLTNRLTGQETLKKNIPGVSMDVLYSPSPPSYQEAKKLLMEAIDTQNEETIEELFRALHNQGIFQDLTALYPHKL
;
A
#
# COMPACT_ATOMS: atom_id res chain seq x y z
N MET A 1 38.23 -44.62 4.64
CA MET A 1 37.20 -43.87 3.92
C MET A 1 37.52 -43.97 2.44
N ASN A 2 36.64 -44.59 1.66
CA ASN A 2 36.83 -44.73 0.21
C ASN A 2 36.45 -43.42 -0.53
N GLU A 3 36.82 -43.29 -1.79
CA GLU A 3 36.59 -42.08 -2.59
C GLU A 3 35.10 -41.73 -2.73
N SER A 4 34.24 -42.75 -2.77
CA SER A 4 32.78 -42.60 -2.85
C SER A 4 32.19 -42.05 -1.54
N GLU A 5 32.67 -42.50 -0.39
CA GLU A 5 32.28 -41.99 0.94
C GLU A 5 32.73 -40.53 1.13
N ARG A 6 33.91 -40.17 0.60
CA ARG A 6 34.40 -38.80 0.63
C ARG A 6 33.54 -37.86 -0.21
N ARG A 7 33.19 -38.28 -1.44
CA ARG A 7 32.28 -37.52 -2.32
C ARG A 7 30.87 -37.41 -1.78
N LEU A 8 30.37 -38.46 -1.12
CA LEU A 8 29.04 -38.44 -0.49
C LEU A 8 29.00 -37.40 0.63
N LYS A 9 30.03 -37.39 1.48
CA LYS A 9 30.15 -36.40 2.56
C LYS A 9 30.28 -34.97 2.02
N GLU A 10 31.09 -34.75 0.98
CA GLU A 10 31.22 -33.42 0.33
C GLU A 10 29.89 -32.93 -0.27
N LEU A 11 29.07 -33.84 -0.81
CA LEU A 11 27.74 -33.52 -1.34
C LEU A 11 26.72 -33.23 -0.23
N GLU A 12 26.79 -33.94 0.89
CA GLU A 12 25.95 -33.69 2.06
C GLU A 12 26.27 -32.33 2.70
N ASP A 13 27.56 -32.06 2.93
CA ASP A 13 28.03 -30.77 3.47
C ASP A 13 27.67 -29.60 2.54
N ALA A 14 27.80 -29.79 1.22
CA ALA A 14 27.39 -28.78 0.25
C ALA A 14 25.87 -28.56 0.25
N LYS A 15 25.07 -29.61 0.26
CA LYS A 15 23.60 -29.52 0.31
C LYS A 15 23.13 -28.82 1.58
N GLU A 16 23.74 -29.15 2.72
CA GLU A 16 23.45 -28.51 4.01
C GLU A 16 23.75 -27.02 3.96
N LYS A 17 24.88 -26.63 3.36
CA LYS A 17 25.24 -25.23 3.12
C LYS A 17 24.26 -24.50 2.18
N TYR A 18 23.87 -25.12 1.07
CA TYR A 18 22.99 -24.51 0.07
C TYR A 18 21.53 -24.35 0.55
N VAL A 19 21.11 -25.08 1.58
CA VAL A 19 19.74 -25.03 2.10
C VAL A 19 19.66 -24.23 3.40
N LEU A 20 20.57 -24.47 4.35
CA LEU A 20 20.49 -23.85 5.67
C LEU A 20 20.97 -22.39 5.69
N GLU A 21 21.97 -22.02 4.89
CA GLU A 21 22.45 -20.62 4.86
C GLU A 21 21.35 -19.66 4.33
N PRO A 22 20.66 -19.94 3.20
CA PRO A 22 19.59 -19.07 2.73
C PRO A 22 18.35 -19.07 3.63
N GLU A 23 18.01 -20.19 4.27
CA GLU A 23 16.89 -20.25 5.23
C GLU A 23 17.18 -19.39 6.46
N SER A 24 18.41 -19.44 6.98
CA SER A 24 18.83 -18.57 8.09
C SER A 24 18.84 -17.10 7.70
N GLU A 25 19.32 -16.76 6.50
CA GLU A 25 19.33 -15.37 6.00
C GLU A 25 17.90 -14.85 5.78
N LEU A 26 16.99 -15.70 5.31
CA LEU A 26 15.58 -15.36 5.15
C LEU A 26 14.91 -15.06 6.49
N GLU A 27 15.19 -15.85 7.53
CA GLU A 27 14.64 -15.59 8.87
C GLU A 27 15.21 -14.29 9.47
N LEU A 28 16.50 -14.01 9.30
CA LEU A 28 17.09 -12.73 9.72
C LEU A 28 16.45 -11.54 8.99
N LEU A 29 16.24 -11.64 7.68
CA LEU A 29 15.58 -10.59 6.90
C LEU A 29 14.12 -10.39 7.31
N LYS A 30 13.39 -11.47 7.64
CA LYS A 30 12.02 -11.36 8.17
C LYS A 30 12.01 -10.63 9.51
N GLU A 31 12.96 -10.94 10.39
CA GLU A 31 13.08 -10.30 11.69
C GLU A 31 13.46 -8.81 11.55
N GLU A 32 14.42 -8.48 10.70
CA GLU A 32 14.78 -7.09 10.39
C GLU A 32 13.60 -6.30 9.81
N VAL A 33 12.84 -6.90 8.89
CA VAL A 33 11.62 -6.28 8.34
C VAL A 33 10.56 -6.06 9.41
N ALA A 34 10.39 -7.00 10.34
CA ALA A 34 9.46 -6.85 11.45
C ALA A 34 9.89 -5.69 12.38
N GLN A 35 11.17 -5.62 12.74
CA GLN A 35 11.73 -4.54 13.55
C GLN A 35 11.61 -3.18 12.85
N LEU A 36 11.88 -3.11 11.55
CA LEU A 36 11.71 -1.88 10.77
C LEU A 36 10.26 -1.40 10.71
N ARG A 37 9.30 -2.33 10.57
CA ARG A 37 7.87 -2.01 10.64
C ARG A 37 7.49 -1.45 12.01
N GLU A 38 7.92 -2.12 13.08
CA GLU A 38 7.67 -1.68 14.45
C GLU A 38 8.29 -0.29 14.72
N MET A 39 9.53 -0.04 14.28
CA MET A 39 10.16 1.28 14.40
C MET A 39 9.42 2.37 13.62
N VAL A 40 8.94 2.06 12.41
CA VAL A 40 8.15 2.98 11.59
C VAL A 40 6.80 3.29 12.24
N GLU A 41 6.13 2.29 12.81
CA GLU A 41 4.90 2.47 13.59
C GLU A 41 5.16 3.34 14.83
N PHE A 42 6.19 3.05 15.63
CA PHE A 42 6.56 3.88 16.78
C PHE A 42 6.91 5.32 16.36
N LEU A 43 7.61 5.52 15.25
CA LEU A 43 7.89 6.85 14.72
C LEU A 43 6.61 7.58 14.28
N SER A 44 5.61 6.86 13.77
CA SER A 44 4.32 7.44 13.41
C SER A 44 3.54 7.93 14.63
N PHE A 45 3.60 7.22 15.75
CA PHE A 45 2.98 7.63 17.01
C PHE A 45 3.77 8.73 17.73
N SER A 46 5.09 8.75 17.57
CA SER A 46 6.00 9.65 18.30
C SER A 46 6.15 11.04 17.66
N LYS A 47 5.68 11.21 16.42
CA LYS A 47 5.72 12.51 15.74
C LYS A 47 4.50 13.35 16.12
N VAL A 48 4.74 14.63 16.40
CA VAL A 48 3.65 15.63 16.33
C VAL A 48 3.15 15.60 14.90
N THR A 49 1.89 15.20 14.69
CA THR A 49 1.23 15.21 13.39
C THR A 49 1.43 16.58 12.76
N ASN A 50 2.24 16.63 11.71
CA ASN A 50 2.45 17.83 10.95
C ASN A 50 1.40 17.84 9.85
N GLU A 51 0.47 18.79 9.88
CA GLU A 51 -0.63 18.89 8.93
C GLU A 51 -0.14 18.87 7.47
N LYS A 52 1.07 19.36 7.20
CA LYS A 52 1.71 19.30 5.87
C LYS A 52 1.99 17.88 5.36
N TYR A 53 1.94 16.88 6.23
CA TYR A 53 2.24 15.48 5.93
C TYR A 53 1.12 14.52 6.37
N ALA A 54 -0.10 15.01 6.63
CA ALA A 54 -1.21 14.20 7.15
C ALA A 54 -1.51 12.94 6.32
N PHE A 55 -1.46 12.99 4.99
CA PHE A 55 -1.62 11.81 4.12
C PHE A 55 -0.48 10.81 4.27
N TRP A 56 0.75 11.28 4.46
CA TRP A 56 1.90 10.40 4.67
C TRP A 56 1.83 9.72 6.04
N ASP A 57 1.44 10.45 7.08
CA ASP A 57 1.22 9.89 8.41
C ASP A 57 0.12 8.82 8.36
N TRP A 58 -1.00 9.09 7.66
CA TRP A 58 -2.06 8.10 7.43
C TRP A 58 -1.55 6.85 6.68
N CYS A 59 -0.70 7.03 5.65
CA CYS A 59 -0.14 5.87 4.95
C CYS A 59 0.71 5.00 5.87
N VAL A 60 1.45 5.61 6.81
CA VAL A 60 2.25 4.85 7.77
C VAL A 60 1.35 4.10 8.76
N GLN A 61 0.36 4.78 9.34
CA GLN A 61 -0.57 4.19 10.30
C GLN A 61 -1.36 3.00 9.74
N HIS A 62 -1.71 3.06 8.44
CA HIS A 62 -2.49 2.02 7.76
C HIS A 62 -1.63 1.06 6.92
N ASN A 63 -0.31 1.09 7.09
CA ASN A 63 0.63 0.21 6.37
C ASN A 63 0.49 0.26 4.83
N ILE A 64 0.18 1.43 4.28
CA ILE A 64 -0.03 1.67 2.85
C ILE A 64 1.30 1.96 2.15
N PHE A 65 1.96 0.88 1.72
CA PHE A 65 3.25 0.93 1.04
C PHE A 65 3.25 0.15 -0.29
N GLY A 66 4.37 0.24 -1.03
CA GLY A 66 4.61 -0.56 -2.24
C GLY A 66 3.47 -0.52 -3.26
N ASP A 67 3.02 -1.70 -3.67
CA ASP A 67 1.96 -1.87 -4.68
C ASP A 67 0.62 -1.30 -4.23
N THR A 68 0.27 -1.40 -2.95
CA THR A 68 -0.96 -0.83 -2.39
C THR A 68 -0.94 0.69 -2.52
N ARG A 69 0.19 1.34 -2.19
CA ARG A 69 0.37 2.78 -2.37
C ARG A 69 0.29 3.19 -3.84
N THR A 70 0.89 2.40 -4.73
CA THR A 70 0.84 2.64 -6.18
C THR A 70 -0.60 2.54 -6.70
N ARG A 71 -1.32 1.50 -6.29
CA ARG A 71 -2.74 1.28 -6.63
C ARG A 71 -3.61 2.43 -6.19
N LEU A 72 -3.49 2.83 -4.93
CA LEU A 72 -4.18 3.98 -4.37
C LEU A 72 -3.87 5.27 -5.13
N GLY A 73 -2.61 5.48 -5.50
CA GLY A 73 -2.18 6.64 -6.30
C GLY A 73 -2.86 6.70 -7.67
N ILE A 74 -2.91 5.56 -8.38
CA ILE A 74 -3.57 5.47 -9.68
C ILE A 74 -5.07 5.74 -9.54
N VAL A 75 -5.76 5.07 -8.60
CA VAL A 75 -7.20 5.24 -8.40
C VAL A 75 -7.56 6.68 -8.06
N LYS A 76 -6.83 7.33 -7.13
CA LYS A 76 -7.03 8.76 -6.82
C LYS A 76 -6.85 9.65 -8.04
N SER A 77 -5.83 9.38 -8.87
CA SER A 77 -5.61 10.13 -10.11
C SER A 77 -6.76 9.94 -11.09
N VAL A 78 -7.25 8.72 -11.31
CA VAL A 78 -8.38 8.47 -12.23
C VAL A 78 -9.65 9.17 -11.73
N LEU A 79 -9.96 9.08 -10.43
CA LEU A 79 -11.12 9.74 -9.84
C LEU A 79 -11.03 11.26 -10.00
N THR A 80 -9.86 11.85 -9.76
CA THR A 80 -9.63 13.30 -9.92
C THR A 80 -9.77 13.72 -11.38
N ASN A 81 -9.21 12.94 -12.31
CA ASN A 81 -9.35 13.21 -13.74
C ASN A 81 -10.82 13.16 -14.17
N ARG A 82 -11.61 12.22 -13.66
CA ARG A 82 -13.06 12.13 -13.93
C ARG A 82 -13.83 13.35 -13.39
N LEU A 83 -13.44 13.87 -12.23
CA LEU A 83 -14.05 15.08 -11.66
C LEU A 83 -13.70 16.34 -12.46
N THR A 84 -12.48 16.41 -12.99
CA THR A 84 -11.96 17.57 -13.74
C THR A 84 -12.18 17.47 -15.25
N GLY A 85 -12.74 16.36 -15.74
CA GLY A 85 -12.97 16.11 -17.17
C GLY A 85 -11.71 15.81 -17.98
N GLN A 86 -10.60 15.44 -17.32
CA GLN A 86 -9.35 15.07 -17.98
C GLN A 86 -9.40 13.62 -18.50
N GLU A 87 -8.80 13.38 -19.66
CA GLU A 87 -8.67 12.04 -20.20
C GLU A 87 -7.75 11.18 -19.33
N THR A 88 -8.11 9.91 -19.19
CA THR A 88 -7.32 8.93 -18.43
C THR A 88 -7.04 7.71 -19.28
N LEU A 89 -5.77 7.35 -19.41
CA LEU A 89 -5.37 6.11 -20.07
C LEU A 89 -5.85 4.91 -19.23
N LYS A 90 -6.67 4.05 -19.83
CA LYS A 90 -7.18 2.84 -19.18
C LYS A 90 -6.04 1.86 -18.94
N LYS A 91 -5.84 1.47 -17.68
CA LYS A 91 -4.90 0.42 -17.27
C LYS A 91 -5.61 -0.54 -16.36
N ASN A 92 -5.37 -1.84 -16.54
CA ASN A 92 -5.89 -2.83 -15.62
C ASN A 92 -5.22 -2.66 -14.24
N ILE A 93 -6.04 -2.57 -13.20
CA ILE A 93 -5.59 -2.45 -11.81
C ILE A 93 -6.09 -3.68 -11.05
N PRO A 94 -5.21 -4.60 -10.64
CA PRO A 94 -5.62 -5.79 -9.90
C PRO A 94 -6.44 -5.44 -8.67
N GLY A 95 -7.55 -6.13 -8.47
CA GLY A 95 -8.44 -5.95 -7.31
C GLY A 95 -9.35 -4.71 -7.37
N VAL A 96 -9.32 -3.91 -8.45
CA VAL A 96 -10.18 -2.72 -8.60
C VAL A 96 -11.15 -2.91 -9.76
N SER A 97 -12.40 -2.54 -9.54
CA SER A 97 -13.48 -2.65 -10.51
C SER A 97 -13.27 -1.69 -11.70
N MET A 98 -12.76 -2.21 -12.82
CA MET A 98 -12.40 -1.44 -14.01
C MET A 98 -13.58 -0.67 -14.64
N ASP A 99 -14.74 -1.30 -14.75
CA ASP A 99 -15.92 -0.68 -15.37
C ASP A 99 -16.45 0.49 -14.53
N VAL A 100 -16.32 0.40 -13.21
CA VAL A 100 -16.69 1.46 -12.27
C VAL A 100 -15.65 2.56 -12.28
N LEU A 101 -14.36 2.19 -12.21
CA LEU A 101 -13.23 3.12 -12.16
C LEU A 101 -13.22 4.07 -13.37
N TYR A 102 -13.47 3.53 -14.57
CA TYR A 102 -13.44 4.27 -15.83
C TYR A 102 -14.83 4.64 -16.37
N SER A 103 -15.84 4.71 -15.50
CA SER A 103 -17.16 5.23 -15.84
C SER A 103 -17.07 6.68 -16.37
N PRO A 104 -17.84 7.04 -17.41
CA PRO A 104 -17.76 8.37 -18.03
C PRO A 104 -18.37 9.49 -17.17
N SER A 105 -19.19 9.17 -16.16
CA SER A 105 -19.76 10.18 -15.28
C SER A 105 -18.77 10.60 -14.18
N PRO A 106 -18.88 11.83 -13.63
CA PRO A 106 -18.17 12.19 -12.40
C PRO A 106 -18.50 11.19 -11.28
N PRO A 107 -17.52 10.75 -10.48
CA PRO A 107 -17.76 9.80 -9.40
C PRO A 107 -18.59 10.45 -8.28
N SER A 108 -19.52 9.68 -7.72
CA SER A 108 -20.16 10.04 -6.44
C SER A 108 -19.23 9.74 -5.27
N TYR A 109 -19.53 10.31 -4.09
CA TYR A 109 -18.78 9.97 -2.86
C TYR A 109 -18.79 8.46 -2.58
N GLN A 110 -19.94 7.80 -2.72
CA GLN A 110 -20.06 6.35 -2.48
C GLN A 110 -19.24 5.53 -3.46
N GLU A 111 -19.18 5.96 -4.72
CA GLU A 111 -18.36 5.31 -5.74
C GLU A 111 -16.86 5.49 -5.45
N ALA A 112 -16.44 6.72 -5.13
CA ALA A 112 -15.06 7.02 -4.76
C ALA A 112 -14.65 6.22 -3.51
N LYS A 113 -15.49 6.18 -2.48
CA LYS A 113 -15.27 5.39 -1.26
C LYS A 113 -15.04 3.91 -1.60
N LYS A 114 -15.94 3.30 -2.37
CA LYS A 114 -15.80 1.90 -2.80
C LYS A 114 -14.49 1.64 -3.55
N LEU A 115 -14.16 2.46 -4.54
CA LEU A 115 -12.94 2.27 -5.34
C LEU A 115 -11.67 2.46 -4.51
N LEU A 116 -11.68 3.37 -3.52
CA LEU A 116 -10.58 3.56 -2.59
C LEU A 116 -10.44 2.38 -1.62
N MET A 117 -11.54 1.77 -1.17
CA MET A 117 -11.54 0.53 -0.38
C MET A 117 -10.92 -0.62 -1.17
N GLU A 118 -11.34 -0.82 -2.43
CA GLU A 118 -10.76 -1.80 -3.35
C GLU A 118 -9.25 -1.56 -3.59
N ALA A 119 -8.84 -0.29 -3.67
CA ALA A 119 -7.45 0.08 -3.93
C ALA A 119 -6.50 -0.31 -2.78
N ILE A 120 -7.01 -0.38 -1.54
CA ILE A 120 -6.23 -0.73 -0.35
C ILE A 120 -6.63 -2.07 0.27
N ASP A 121 -7.49 -2.83 -0.40
CA ASP A 121 -7.99 -4.13 0.05
C ASP A 121 -8.56 -4.11 1.48
N THR A 122 -9.40 -3.11 1.77
CA THR A 122 -10.07 -2.98 3.08
C THR A 122 -11.58 -3.08 2.94
N GLN A 123 -12.23 -3.54 4.00
CA GLN A 123 -13.67 -3.42 4.19
C GLN A 123 -14.01 -2.36 5.24
N ASN A 124 -13.01 -1.72 5.86
CA ASN A 124 -13.22 -0.69 6.86
C ASN A 124 -13.50 0.66 6.20
N GLU A 125 -14.74 1.10 6.30
CA GLU A 125 -15.18 2.39 5.78
C GLU A 125 -14.53 3.59 6.49
N GLU A 126 -14.27 3.49 7.80
CA GLU A 126 -13.67 4.55 8.62
C GLU A 126 -12.26 4.88 8.15
N THR A 127 -11.49 3.86 7.75
CA THR A 127 -10.15 4.03 7.14
C THR A 127 -10.19 4.97 5.93
N ILE A 128 -11.28 4.94 5.13
CA ILE A 128 -11.43 5.83 3.98
C ILE A 128 -11.84 7.23 4.40
N GLU A 129 -12.67 7.37 5.43
CA GLU A 129 -13.03 8.68 5.99
C GLU A 129 -11.81 9.41 6.55
N GLU A 130 -10.92 8.67 7.23
CA GLU A 130 -9.61 9.16 7.65
C GLU A 130 -8.73 9.55 6.48
N LEU A 131 -8.71 8.76 5.39
CA LEU A 131 -7.99 9.12 4.17
C LEU A 131 -8.49 10.45 3.59
N PHE A 132 -9.81 10.64 3.47
CA PHE A 132 -10.38 11.90 2.98
C PHE A 132 -9.93 13.09 3.82
N ARG A 133 -9.94 12.93 5.16
CA ARG A 133 -9.45 13.95 6.09
C ARG A 133 -7.97 14.22 5.95
N ALA A 134 -7.15 13.16 5.82
CA ALA A 134 -5.71 13.27 5.66
C ALA A 134 -5.32 13.99 4.36
N LEU A 135 -6.02 13.69 3.26
CA LEU A 135 -5.85 14.39 1.97
C LEU A 135 -6.23 15.87 2.08
N HIS A 136 -7.35 16.17 2.74
CA HIS A 136 -7.85 17.52 2.93
C HIS A 136 -6.91 18.37 3.80
N ASN A 137 -6.52 17.84 4.96
CA ASN A 137 -5.62 18.53 5.90
C ASN A 137 -4.26 18.84 5.26
N GLN A 138 -3.75 17.93 4.41
CA GLN A 138 -2.52 18.16 3.67
C GLN A 138 -2.70 19.10 2.45
N GLY A 139 -3.93 19.40 2.06
CA GLY A 139 -4.26 20.30 0.95
C GLY A 139 -4.05 19.69 -0.44
N ILE A 140 -4.15 18.36 -0.57
CA ILE A 140 -3.96 17.62 -1.83
C ILE A 140 -5.25 16.97 -2.30
N PHE A 141 -5.39 16.77 -3.62
CA PHE A 141 -6.59 16.15 -4.23
C PHE A 141 -7.90 16.85 -3.79
N GLN A 142 -7.92 18.18 -3.84
CA GLN A 142 -9.03 19.01 -3.35
C GLN A 142 -10.36 18.69 -4.04
N ASP A 143 -10.36 18.41 -5.34
CA ASP A 143 -11.57 18.02 -6.08
C ASP A 143 -12.16 16.72 -5.53
N LEU A 144 -11.30 15.75 -5.19
CA LEU A 144 -11.72 14.48 -4.61
C LEU A 144 -12.28 14.71 -3.21
N THR A 145 -11.58 15.48 -2.37
CA THR A 145 -12.04 15.72 -0.98
C THR A 145 -13.30 16.57 -0.89
N ALA A 146 -13.61 17.36 -1.91
CA ALA A 146 -14.88 18.09 -2.03
C ALA A 146 -16.11 17.17 -2.15
N LEU A 147 -15.94 15.89 -2.52
CA LEU A 147 -17.03 14.91 -2.51
C LEU A 147 -17.46 14.52 -1.10
N TYR A 148 -16.61 14.74 -0.09
CA TYR A 148 -16.85 14.25 1.26
C TYR A 148 -18.07 14.96 1.89
N PRO A 149 -19.09 14.20 2.35
CA PRO A 149 -20.40 14.77 2.70
C PRO A 149 -20.40 15.53 4.03
N HIS A 150 -19.43 15.25 4.90
CA HIS A 150 -19.23 16.00 6.13
C HIS A 150 -18.29 17.16 5.85
N LYS A 151 -18.53 18.33 6.44
CA LYS A 151 -17.53 19.41 6.37
C LYS A 151 -16.26 18.91 7.06
N LEU A 152 -15.19 18.71 6.29
CA LEU A 152 -13.83 18.51 6.79
C LEU A 152 -13.33 19.78 7.45
#